data_AF-E3NW10-F1
#
_entry.id   AF-E3NW10-F1
#
_cell.length_a   1.000
_cell.length_b   1.000
_cell.length_c   1.000
_cell.angle_alpha   90.00
_cell.angle_beta   90.00
_cell.angle_gamma   90.00
#
_symmetry.space_group_name_H-M   'P 1'
#
loop_
_entity.id
_entity.type
_entity.pdbx_description
1 polymer ?
#
loop_
_entity_poly.entity_id
_entity_poly.type
_entity_poly.pdbx_seq_one_letter_code
_entity_poly.pdbx_strand_id
1 'polypeptide(L)'
;MAGFAVNLKVVLNSDAVFGTSCKRGGGAPETCLLEDMGLEREDIEPFGHEKDKDREIFVWHTKTSTPNIAQAKKNANSTKPAPPPETYGYFVEV
;
A
#
# COMPACT_ATOMS: atom_id res chain seq x y z
N MET A 1 0.05 0.61 3.29
CA MET A 1 -1.00 -0.33 3.74
C MET A 1 -1.45 -1.18 2.55
N ALA A 2 -1.27 -2.50 2.57
CA ALA A 2 -1.69 -3.37 1.46
C ALA A 2 -1.87 -4.86 1.84
N GLY A 3 -1.92 -5.18 3.14
CA GLY A 3 -1.79 -6.56 3.63
C GLY A 3 -3.10 -7.24 4.07
N PHE A 4 -4.24 -6.57 3.95
CA PHE A 4 -5.54 -7.12 4.37
C PHE A 4 -6.67 -6.55 3.50
N ALA A 5 -7.81 -7.24 3.54
CA ALA A 5 -9.08 -6.77 3.00
C ALA A 5 -10.17 -6.97 4.05
N VAL A 6 -11.20 -6.11 4.03
CA VAL A 6 -12.32 -6.18 4.98
C VAL A 6 -13.62 -6.33 4.20
N ASN A 7 -14.51 -7.20 4.66
CA ASN A 7 -15.83 -7.35 4.07
C ASN A 7 -16.65 -6.05 4.21
N LEU A 8 -17.29 -5.60 3.13
CA LEU A 8 -18.09 -4.36 3.14
C LEU A 8 -19.18 -4.34 4.22
N LYS A 9 -19.75 -5.49 4.58
CA LYS A 9 -20.75 -5.56 5.66
C LYS A 9 -20.17 -5.16 7.02
N VAL A 10 -18.91 -5.52 7.30
CA VAL A 10 -18.22 -5.14 8.54
C VAL A 10 -17.99 -3.64 8.56
N VAL A 11 -17.60 -3.07 7.41
CA VAL A 11 -17.40 -1.62 7.27
C VAL A 11 -18.72 -0.85 7.49
N LEU A 12 -19.83 -1.31 6.90
CA LEU A 12 -21.13 -0.64 7.02
C LEU A 12 -21.76 -0.76 8.42
N ASN A 13 -21.35 -1.77 9.20
CA ASN A 13 -21.83 -2.00 10.56
C ASN A 13 -20.92 -1.37 11.63
N SER A 14 -19.90 -0.62 11.22
CA SER A 14 -18.92 -0.02 12.12
C SER A 14 -18.82 1.49 11.86
N ASP A 15 -18.57 2.26 12.92
CA ASP A 15 -18.21 3.67 12.85
C ASP A 15 -16.68 3.88 12.83
N ALA A 16 -15.91 2.80 12.61
CA ALA A 16 -14.46 2.84 12.60
C ALA A 16 -13.90 3.69 11.45
N VAL A 17 -12.94 4.54 11.77
CA VAL A 17 -12.27 5.44 10.82
C VAL A 17 -10.77 5.40 11.02
N PHE A 18 -10.03 5.76 9.96
CA PHE A 18 -8.59 5.99 10.09
C PHE A 18 -8.34 7.28 10.87
N GLY A 19 -8.00 7.14 12.15
CA GLY A 19 -7.57 8.26 12.98
C GLY A 19 -6.19 8.79 12.58
N THR A 20 -5.91 10.06 12.90
CA THR A 20 -4.61 10.70 12.67
C THR A 20 -3.50 10.14 13.57
N SER A 21 -3.85 9.46 14.67
CA SER A 21 -2.91 8.83 15.57
C SER A 21 -3.54 7.63 16.26
N CYS A 22 -2.82 6.51 16.31
CA CYS A 22 -3.20 5.32 17.04
C CYS A 22 -2.18 5.06 18.16
N LYS A 23 -2.59 5.26 19.42
CA LYS A 23 -1.71 5.01 20.59
C LYS A 23 -1.49 3.51 20.84
N ARG A 24 -2.44 2.67 20.46
CA ARG A 24 -2.43 1.21 20.69
C ARG A 24 -1.52 0.47 19.70
N GLY A 25 -1.48 0.93 18.45
CA GLY A 25 -0.74 0.33 17.33
C GLY A 25 0.65 0.92 17.06
N GLY A 26 1.33 1.50 18.04
CA GLY A 26 2.66 2.08 17.83
C GLY A 26 2.70 3.23 16.81
N GLY A 27 1.59 3.95 16.64
CA GLY A 27 1.43 5.01 15.64
C GLY A 27 0.90 4.54 14.28
N ALA A 28 0.80 3.24 14.04
CA ALA A 28 0.23 2.70 12.81
C ALA A 28 -1.31 2.78 12.83
N PRO A 29 -1.95 3.38 11.81
CA PRO A 29 -3.40 3.52 11.76
C PRO A 29 -4.14 2.19 11.52
N GLU A 30 -3.46 1.17 10.98
CA GLU A 30 -4.02 -0.15 10.68
C GLU A 30 -4.60 -0.85 11.91
N THR A 31 -3.86 -0.88 13.02
CA THR A 31 -4.26 -1.61 14.23
C THR A 31 -5.52 -1.03 14.85
N CYS A 32 -5.58 0.30 15.00
CA CYS A 32 -6.78 0.94 15.55
C CYS A 32 -8.00 0.72 14.68
N LEU A 33 -7.86 0.75 13.34
CA LEU A 33 -9.00 0.49 12.45
C LEU A 33 -9.61 -0.89 12.71
N LEU A 34 -8.78 -1.94 12.73
CA LEU A 34 -9.25 -3.32 12.89
C LEU A 34 -9.83 -3.56 14.29
N GLU A 35 -9.19 -3.02 15.33
CA GLU A 35 -9.70 -3.08 16.70
C GLU A 35 -11.02 -2.32 16.87
N ASP A 36 -11.14 -1.12 16.29
CA ASP A 36 -12.35 -0.29 16.39
C ASP A 36 -13.49 -0.88 15.54
N MET A 37 -13.19 -1.72 14.53
CA MET A 37 -14.18 -2.57 13.85
C MET A 37 -14.63 -3.78 14.69
N GLY A 38 -13.99 -4.02 15.84
CA GLY A 38 -14.26 -5.16 16.71
C GLY A 38 -13.73 -6.48 16.18
N LEU A 39 -12.71 -6.45 15.30
CA LEU A 39 -12.08 -7.65 14.77
C LEU A 39 -10.94 -8.10 15.70
N GLU A 40 -11.00 -9.35 16.14
CA GLU A 40 -9.94 -9.98 16.91
C GLU A 40 -9.00 -10.77 16.00
N ARG A 41 -7.92 -11.32 16.56
CA ARG A 41 -6.89 -12.02 15.77
C ARG A 41 -7.41 -13.34 15.22
N GLU A 42 -8.38 -13.90 15.90
CA GLU A 42 -9.09 -15.14 15.60
C GLU A 42 -10.02 -14.97 14.40
N ASP A 43 -10.47 -13.75 14.10
CA ASP A 43 -11.35 -13.43 12.96
C ASP A 43 -10.57 -13.27 11.64
N ILE A 44 -9.24 -13.32 11.69
CA ILE A 44 -8.39 -13.11 10.52
C ILE A 44 -8.33 -14.37 9.67
N GLU A 45 -8.79 -14.26 8.42
CA GLU A 45 -8.65 -15.30 7.41
C GLU A 45 -7.29 -15.18 6.69
N PRO A 46 -6.36 -16.14 6.85
CA PRO A 46 -5.06 -16.08 6.20
C PRO A 46 -5.19 -16.37 4.70
N PHE A 47 -4.81 -15.41 3.86
CA PHE A 47 -4.74 -15.59 2.41
C PHE A 47 -3.30 -15.91 1.95
N GLY A 48 -3.16 -16.81 0.97
CA GLY A 48 -1.84 -17.18 0.44
C GLY A 48 -0.99 -18.06 1.37
N HIS A 49 -1.61 -18.65 2.40
CA HIS A 49 -0.94 -19.50 3.39
C HIS A 49 -1.16 -21.01 3.18
N GLU A 50 -1.68 -21.41 2.01
CA GLU A 50 -2.03 -22.79 1.66
C GLU A 50 -0.83 -23.76 1.59
N LYS A 51 0.39 -23.24 1.44
CA LYS A 51 1.63 -24.04 1.28
C LYS A 51 2.51 -23.93 2.53
N ASP A 52 2.89 -25.08 3.09
CA ASP A 52 3.73 -25.17 4.30
C ASP A 52 5.17 -24.65 4.13
N LYS A 53 5.72 -24.74 2.90
CA LYS A 53 7.14 -24.49 2.64
C LYS A 53 7.44 -23.25 1.80
N ASP A 54 6.51 -22.80 0.96
CA ASP A 54 6.71 -21.69 0.03
C ASP A 54 5.53 -20.71 0.11
N ARG A 55 5.60 -19.78 1.08
CA ARG A 55 4.59 -18.72 1.23
C ARG A 55 4.77 -17.71 0.10
N GLU A 56 3.72 -17.50 -0.67
CA GLU A 56 3.75 -16.61 -1.82
C GLU A 56 3.59 -15.15 -1.38
N ILE A 57 4.39 -14.26 -1.98
CA ILE A 57 4.28 -12.80 -1.78
C ILE A 57 3.51 -12.24 -2.97
N PHE A 58 2.30 -11.76 -2.72
CA PHE A 58 1.42 -11.20 -3.76
C PHE A 58 1.41 -9.67 -3.83
N VAL A 59 2.07 -8.99 -2.88
CA VAL A 59 1.99 -7.53 -2.77
C VAL A 59 3.35 -6.91 -2.45
N TRP A 60 3.64 -5.78 -3.10
CA TRP A 60 4.86 -5.01 -2.92
C TRP A 60 4.52 -3.57 -2.55
N HIS A 61 5.12 -3.06 -1.47
CA HIS A 61 4.95 -1.69 -1.04
C HIS A 61 5.97 -0.78 -1.75
N THR A 62 5.82 -0.60 -3.07
CA THR A 62 6.73 0.22 -3.86
C THR A 62 6.57 1.70 -3.54
N LYS A 63 7.65 2.47 -3.72
CA LYS A 63 7.65 3.92 -3.53
C LYS A 63 8.33 4.58 -4.72
N THR A 64 7.62 5.49 -5.38
CA THR A 64 8.18 6.29 -6.46
C THR A 64 9.15 7.33 -5.90
N SER A 65 10.28 7.51 -6.57
CA SER A 65 11.24 8.57 -6.26
C SER A 65 10.66 9.95 -6.62
N THR A 66 11.04 10.98 -5.87
CA THR A 66 10.62 12.35 -6.17
C THR A 66 11.24 12.80 -7.51
N PRO A 67 10.44 13.19 -8.51
CA PRO A 67 10.99 13.59 -9.80
C PRO A 67 11.75 14.91 -9.68
N ASN A 68 12.88 15.03 -10.38
CA ASN A 68 13.62 16.29 -10.47
C ASN A 68 12.98 17.21 -11.53
N ILE A 69 12.00 18.01 -11.10
CA ILE A 69 11.21 18.90 -11.97
C ILE A 69 12.10 19.98 -12.61
N ALA A 70 13.13 20.47 -11.91
CA ALA A 70 14.03 21.50 -12.44
C ALA A 70 14.88 20.96 -13.59
N GLN A 71 15.38 19.73 -13.47
CA GLN A 71 16.12 19.05 -14.52
C GLN A 71 15.22 18.66 -15.69
N ALA A 72 13.99 18.21 -15.43
CA ALA A 72 13.00 17.93 -16.47
C ALA A 72 12.68 19.17 -17.33
N LYS A 73 12.53 20.35 -16.71
CA LYS A 73 12.33 21.62 -17.44
C LYS A 73 13.53 22.02 -18.30
N LYS A 74 14.76 21.81 -17.81
CA LYS A 74 15.98 22.05 -18.60
C LYS A 74 16.10 21.09 -19.80
N ASN A 75 15.68 19.84 -19.61
CA ASN A 75 15.67 18.83 -20.66
C ASN A 75 14.54 19.07 -21.68
N ALA A 76 13.37 19.58 -21.26
CA ALA A 76 12.27 19.94 -22.17
C ALA A 76 12.64 21.10 -23.12
N ASN A 77 13.53 21.99 -22.69
CA ASN A 77 14.09 23.05 -23.53
C ASN A 77 15.29 22.58 -24.37
N SER A 78 15.72 21.32 -24.22
CA SER A 78 16.80 20.72 -25.00
C SER A 78 16.20 19.88 -26.14
N THR A 79 16.76 19.96 -27.34
CA THR A 79 16.30 19.22 -28.54
C THR A 79 16.54 17.70 -28.48
N LYS A 80 16.86 17.14 -27.31
CA LYS A 80 17.11 15.71 -27.11
C LYS A 80 15.98 15.09 -26.28
N PRO A 81 15.29 14.05 -26.78
CA PRO A 81 14.27 13.36 -26.00
C PRO A 81 14.91 12.75 -24.75
N ALA A 82 14.23 12.90 -23.60
CA ALA A 82 14.67 12.29 -22.36
C ALA A 82 14.66 10.75 -22.51
N PRO A 83 15.66 10.04 -21.96
CA PRO A 83 15.62 8.58 -21.96
C PRO A 83 14.39 8.11 -21.16
N PRO A 84 13.76 6.99 -21.58
CA PRO A 84 12.67 6.40 -20.81
C PRO A 84 13.15 6.08 -19.38
N PRO A 85 12.28 6.22 -18.38
CA PRO A 85 12.62 5.86 -17.01
C PRO A 85 13.03 4.38 -16.95
N GLU A 86 14.05 4.05 -16.16
CA GLU A 86 14.42 2.65 -15.90
C GLU A 86 13.30 1.98 -15.09
N THR A 87 12.47 1.19 -15.77
CA THR A 87 11.31 0.55 -15.15
C THR A 87 11.62 -0.80 -14.51
N TYR A 88 12.87 -1.31 -14.61
CA TYR A 88 13.27 -2.63 -14.08
C TYR A 88 12.27 -3.77 -14.36
N GLY A 89 11.52 -3.69 -15.47
CA GLY A 89 10.48 -4.66 -15.85
C GLY A 89 9.09 -4.44 -15.22
N TYR A 90 8.89 -3.40 -14.42
CA TYR A 90 7.60 -3.03 -13.82
C TYR A 90 6.97 -1.87 -14.59
N PHE A 91 5.99 -2.19 -15.44
CA PHE A 91 5.15 -1.21 -16.13
C PHE A 91 4.22 -0.51 -15.12
N VAL A 92 4.22 0.82 -15.13
CA VAL A 92 3.09 1.62 -14.65
C VAL A 92 2.47 2.21 -15.91
N GLU A 93 1.37 1.60 -16.38
CA GLU A 93 0.57 2.19 -17.45
C GLU A 93 -0.05 3.50 -16.94
N VAL A 94 0.00 4.53 -17.80
CA VAL A 94 -0.57 5.86 -17.57
C VAL A 94 -1.94 5.92 -18.23
#